data_AF-A0A3D2GRC4-F1
#
_entry.id   AF-A0A3D2GRC4-F1
#
_cell.length_a   1.000
_cell.length_b   1.000
_cell.length_c   1.000
_cell.angle_alpha   90.00
_cell.angle_beta   90.00
_cell.angle_gamma   90.00
#
_symmetry.space_group_name_H-M   'P 1'
#
loop_
_entity.id
_entity.type
_entity.pdbx_description
1 polymer ?
#
loop_
_entity_poly.entity_id
_entity_poly.type
_entity_poly.pdbx_seq_one_letter_code
_entity_poly.pdbx_strand_id
1 'polypeptide(L)' 'MPDSSDTPLDSAPPETNDLIIEAVHSLDDIDREVWDACAGTDNPFVCYDFLHALEASGSATPETGWLGSHIMLR' A
#
# COMPACT_ATOMS: atom_id res chain seq x y z
N MET A 1 21.67 10.47 53.19
CA MET A 1 20.61 10.41 52.18
C MET A 1 20.64 9.02 51.58
N PRO A 2 19.73 8.10 51.94
CA PRO A 2 19.59 6.81 51.28
C PRO A 2 18.73 6.91 50.01
N ASP A 3 19.22 6.20 49.00
CA ASP A 3 18.61 5.42 47.90
C ASP A 3 17.14 5.58 47.47
N SER A 4 16.95 5.35 46.16
CA SER A 4 15.79 4.80 45.47
C SER A 4 14.68 5.76 45.04
N SER A 5 14.70 6.06 43.74
CA SER A 5 13.48 6.15 42.92
C SER A 5 13.82 5.60 41.55
N ASP A 6 13.96 4.28 41.52
CA ASP A 6 13.84 3.44 40.33
C ASP A 6 12.50 3.80 39.68
N THR A 7 12.56 4.56 38.58
CA THR A 7 11.37 4.91 37.81
C THR A 7 11.08 3.70 36.94
N PRO A 8 9.88 3.10 36.99
CA PRO A 8 9.59 1.93 36.20
C PRO A 8 9.72 2.32 34.72
N LEU A 9 10.64 1.67 34.03
CA LEU A 9 10.71 1.63 32.57
C LEU A 9 9.51 0.81 32.09
N ASP A 10 8.32 1.39 32.17
CA ASP A 10 7.15 0.90 31.45
C ASP A 10 7.31 1.29 29.97
N SER A 11 8.30 0.67 29.34
CA SER A 11 8.37 0.61 27.89
C SER A 11 7.42 -0.50 27.49
N ALA A 12 6.17 -0.13 27.18
CA ALA A 12 5.28 -1.00 26.41
C ALA A 12 6.10 -1.59 25.24
N PRO A 13 6.07 -2.92 25.02
CA PRO A 13 6.78 -3.51 23.89
C PRO A 13 6.34 -2.78 22.61
N PRO A 14 7.24 -2.51 21.65
CA PRO A 14 6.81 -1.96 20.37
C PRO A 14 5.77 -2.91 19.78
N GLU A 15 4.56 -2.39 19.54
CA GLU A 15 3.49 -3.17 18.93
C GLU A 15 3.98 -3.63 17.57
N THR A 16 4.36 -4.90 17.50
CA THR A 16 4.90 -5.49 16.29
C THR A 16 3.69 -5.83 15.45
N ASN A 17 3.32 -4.92 14.55
CA ASN A 17 2.31 -5.22 13.55
C ASN A 17 2.91 -6.20 12.53
N ASP A 18 2.28 -7.36 12.40
CA ASP A 18 2.55 -8.28 11.30
C ASP A 18 2.07 -7.62 10.00
N LEU A 19 3.01 -7.10 9.22
CA LEU A 19 2.75 -6.53 7.91
C LEU A 19 2.80 -7.62 6.85
N ILE A 20 1.76 -7.68 6.01
CA ILE A 20 1.68 -8.60 4.87
C ILE A 20 1.94 -7.80 3.59
N ILE A 21 2.87 -8.31 2.78
CA ILE A 21 3.16 -7.79 1.43
C ILE A 21 2.53 -8.73 0.42
N GLU A 22 1.73 -8.18 -0.48
CA GLU A 22 1.10 -8.91 -1.58
C GLU A 22 1.37 -8.20 -2.91
N ALA A 23 1.76 -8.97 -3.93
CA ALA A 23 1.94 -8.47 -5.29
C ALA A 23 0.71 -8.84 -6.12
N VAL A 24 0.05 -7.83 -6.66
CA VAL A 24 -1.19 -7.94 -7.43
C VAL A 24 -0.91 -7.52 -8.87
N HIS A 25 -1.36 -8.31 -9.84
CA HIS A 25 -0.95 -8.15 -11.25
C HIS A 25 -1.99 -7.45 -12.13
N SER A 26 -3.19 -7.18 -11.62
CA SER A 26 -4.19 -6.35 -12.27
C SER A 26 -4.86 -5.45 -11.25
N LEU A 27 -5.21 -4.23 -11.68
CA LEU A 27 -5.96 -3.30 -10.84
C LEU A 27 -7.38 -3.80 -10.52
N ASP A 28 -7.92 -4.73 -11.32
CA ASP A 28 -9.24 -5.36 -11.10
C ASP A 28 -9.31 -6.15 -9.79
N ASP A 29 -8.17 -6.61 -9.28
CA ASP A 29 -8.07 -7.38 -8.04
C ASP A 29 -7.99 -6.48 -6.78
N ILE A 30 -8.04 -5.15 -6.95
CA ILE A 30 -7.92 -4.17 -5.86
C ILE A 30 -9.20 -3.32 -5.79
N ASP A 31 -9.74 -3.15 -4.59
CA ASP A 31 -10.85 -2.22 -4.37
C ASP A 31 -10.44 -0.78 -4.69
N ARG A 32 -11.23 -0.13 -5.56
CA ARG A 32 -11.01 1.26 -5.99
C ARG A 32 -10.86 2.22 -4.81
N GLU A 33 -11.76 2.14 -3.84
CA GLU A 33 -11.77 3.04 -2.69
C GLU A 33 -10.51 2.87 -1.84
N VAL A 34 -9.99 1.64 -1.72
CA VAL A 34 -8.74 1.36 -1.00
C VAL A 34 -7.55 1.95 -1.75
N TRP A 35 -7.51 1.78 -3.07
CA TRP A 35 -6.45 2.34 -3.90
C TRP A 35 -6.46 3.87 -3.89
N ASP A 36 -7.61 4.49 -4.12
CA ASP A 36 -7.73 5.95 -4.20
C ASP A 36 -7.50 6.62 -2.84
N ALA A 37 -7.82 5.95 -1.72
CA ALA A 37 -7.43 6.43 -0.39
C ALA A 37 -5.91 6.51 -0.20
N CYS A 38 -5.15 5.60 -0.83
CA CYS A 38 -3.69 5.61 -0.81
C CYS A 38 -3.09 6.59 -1.83
N ALA A 39 -3.64 6.64 -3.04
CA ALA A 39 -3.15 7.48 -4.13
C ALA A 39 -3.43 8.97 -3.91
N GLY A 40 -4.54 9.29 -3.23
CA GLY A 40 -5.01 10.65 -3.04
C GLY A 40 -5.42 11.33 -4.36
N THR A 41 -5.52 12.65 -4.34
CA THR A 41 -6.00 13.46 -5.49
C THR A 41 -4.91 14.26 -6.21
N ASP A 42 -3.67 14.22 -5.70
CA ASP A 42 -2.60 15.12 -6.16
C ASP A 42 -2.02 14.71 -7.51
N ASN A 43 -2.06 13.42 -7.84
CA ASN A 43 -1.53 12.90 -9.09
C ASN A 43 -2.56 12.01 -9.81
N PRO A 44 -3.20 12.51 -10.89
CA PRO A 44 -4.22 11.75 -11.61
C PRO A 44 -3.68 10.51 -12.32
N PHE A 45 -2.36 10.42 -12.56
CA PHE A 45 -1.74 9.29 -13.24
C PHE A 45 -1.55 8.05 -12.34
N VAL A 46 -1.81 8.19 -11.04
CA VAL A 46 -1.80 7.07 -10.08
C VAL A 46 -3.17 6.75 -9.52
N CYS A 47 -4.22 7.48 -9.92
CA CYS A 47 -5.60 7.17 -9.53
C CYS A 47 -6.07 5.87 -10.19
N TYR A 48 -7.02 5.20 -9.54
CA TYR A 48 -7.53 3.90 -9.99
C TYR A 48 -8.04 3.96 -11.44
N ASP A 49 -8.89 4.95 -11.75
CA ASP A 49 -9.53 5.06 -13.07
C ASP A 49 -8.55 5.16 -14.23
N PHE A 50 -7.44 5.89 -14.04
CA PHE A 50 -6.46 6.07 -15.08
C PHE A 50 -5.71 4.76 -15.35
N LEU A 51 -5.20 4.12 -14.30
CA LEU A 51 -4.44 2.87 -14.41
C LEU A 51 -5.32 1.73 -14.92
N HIS A 52 -6.56 1.60 -14.41
CA HIS A 52 -7.53 0.63 -14.90
C HIS A 52 -7.85 0.87 -16.39
N ALA A 53 -8.04 2.13 -16.83
CA ALA A 53 -8.27 2.41 -18.24
C ALA A 53 -7.09 2.02 -19.15
N LEU A 54 -5.84 2.12 -18.66
CA LEU A 54 -4.67 1.67 -19.40
C LEU A 54 -4.65 0.14 -19.59
N GLU A 55 -4.99 -0.61 -18.54
CA GLU A 55 -5.10 -2.08 -18.59
C GLU A 55 -6.30 -2.49 -19.49
N ALA A 56 -7.49 -1.96 -19.22
CA ALA A 56 -8.73 -2.31 -19.92
C ALA A 56 -8.74 -1.92 -21.40
N SER A 57 -8.03 -0.85 -21.79
CA SER A 57 -7.90 -0.46 -23.20
C SER A 57 -6.96 -1.34 -24.01
N GLY A 58 -6.18 -2.21 -23.36
CA GLY A 58 -5.13 -3.00 -24.00
C GLY A 58 -3.82 -2.24 -24.22
N SER A 59 -3.75 -0.96 -23.88
CA SER A 59 -2.58 -0.11 -24.16
C SER A 59 -1.38 -0.47 -23.28
N ALA A 60 -1.62 -0.85 -22.03
CA ALA A 60 -0.60 -1.20 -21.05
C ALA A 60 -0.77 -2.66 -20.62
N THR A 61 -0.50 -3.57 -21.55
CA THR A 61 -0.68 -5.01 -21.37
C THR A 61 0.62 -5.77 -21.67
N PRO A 62 0.75 -7.03 -21.21
CA PRO A 62 1.94 -7.83 -21.50
C PRO A 62 2.25 -7.93 -23.01
N GLU A 63 1.21 -7.93 -23.84
CA GLU A 63 1.29 -7.96 -25.30
C GLU A 63 1.91 -6.68 -25.89
N THR A 64 1.74 -5.54 -25.22
CA THR A 64 2.38 -4.26 -25.60
C THR A 64 3.72 -4.04 -24.90
N GLY A 65 4.20 -5.02 -24.13
CA GLY A 65 5.46 -4.97 -23.39
C GLY A 65 5.37 -4.28 -22.03
N TRP A 66 4.16 -4.09 -21.49
CA TRP A 66 3.91 -3.50 -20.19
C TRP A 66 3.32 -4.52 -19.22
N LEU A 67 3.95 -4.74 -18.07
CA LEU A 67 3.43 -5.65 -17.04
C LEU A 67 3.08 -4.85 -15.78
N GLY A 68 1.78 -4.75 -15.49
CA GLY A 68 1.28 -4.18 -14.24
C GLY A 68 1.71 -5.03 -13.04
N SER A 69 2.26 -4.38 -12.01
CA SER A 69 2.59 -5.02 -10.74
C SER A 69 2.38 -4.02 -9.61
N HIS A 70 1.30 -4.20 -8.88
CA HIS A 70 0.81 -3.35 -7.81
C HIS A 70 1.15 -4.00 -6.47
N ILE A 71 1.79 -3.26 -5.55
CA ILE A 71 2.22 -3.81 -4.25
C ILE A 71 1.27 -3.31 -3.17
N MET A 72 0.61 -4.24 -2.50
CA MET A 72 -0.27 -3.99 -1.36
C MET A 72 0.48 -4.28 -0.06
N LEU A 73 0.35 -3.35 0.89
CA LEU A 73 0.82 -3.50 2.27
C LEU A 73 -0.39 -3.41 3.19
N ARG A 74 -0.62 -4.44 4.00
CA ARG A 74 -1.74 -4.52 4.96
C ARG A 74 -1.29 -5.04 6.32
#